data_AF-A0A5C4QGG8-F1
#
_entry.id   AF-A0A5C4QGG8-F1
#
_cell.length_a   1.000
_cell.length_b   1.000
_cell.length_c   1.000
_cell.angle_alpha   90.00
_cell.angle_beta   90.00
_cell.angle_gamma   90.00
#
_symmetry.space_group_name_H-M   'P 1'
#
loop_
_entity.id
_entity.type
_entity.pdbx_description
1 polymer ?
#
loop_
_entity_poly.entity_id
_entity_poly.type
_entity_poly.pdbx_seq_one_letter_code
_entity_poly.pdbx_strand_id
1 'polypeptide(L)'
;MSFDKDTYRTPLWFFRWLEARFAWFHFDGCANAQNTLRPEWIGDGGCFPDFLADDLIENLLDVVVEYGECPLRIYVNPPYSNVTPFLKQAKKLCDAGHFVVMLLNNDKSTKWYQNHVHNVASEVIDITGGRINFIHPVSGAEAKGNSKGQMVVVFDPTMDDFVQRSVSLELVKRIGGYKA
;
A
#
# COMPACT_ATOMS: atom_id res chain seq x y z
N MET A 1 -4.49 -6.43 27.39
CA MET A 1 -3.93 -6.80 26.08
C MET A 1 -3.36 -5.54 25.45
N SER A 2 -2.08 -5.55 25.07
CA SER A 2 -1.50 -4.46 24.27
C SER A 2 -2.18 -4.45 22.91
N PHE A 3 -2.74 -3.32 22.56
CA PHE A 3 -3.45 -3.14 21.30
C PHE A 3 -2.45 -3.00 20.15
N ASP A 4 -2.60 -3.83 19.11
CA ASP A 4 -1.69 -3.87 17.97
C ASP A 4 -2.06 -2.79 16.93
N LYS A 5 -1.17 -1.80 16.77
CA LYS A 5 -1.37 -0.70 15.83
C LYS A 5 -1.18 -1.13 14.36
N ASP A 6 -0.58 -2.27 14.12
CA ASP A 6 -0.38 -2.79 12.77
C ASP A 6 -1.68 -3.37 12.19
N THR A 7 -2.74 -3.51 13.01
CA THR A 7 -4.08 -3.96 12.56
C THR A 7 -4.99 -2.82 12.05
N TYR A 8 -4.52 -1.57 12.06
CA TYR A 8 -5.29 -0.43 11.56
C TYR A 8 -5.52 -0.51 10.07
N ARG A 9 -6.76 -0.26 9.65
CA ARG A 9 -7.12 -0.29 8.24
C ARG A 9 -6.95 1.08 7.59
N THR A 10 -6.53 1.08 6.33
CA THR A 10 -6.61 2.27 5.47
C THR A 10 -8.08 2.70 5.28
N PRO A 11 -8.42 4.00 5.36
CA PRO A 11 -9.78 4.46 5.11
C PRO A 11 -10.21 4.21 3.65
N LEU A 12 -11.45 3.76 3.47
CA LEU A 12 -11.95 3.39 2.14
C LEU A 12 -11.93 4.56 1.14
N TRP A 13 -12.11 5.80 1.62
CA TRP A 13 -12.00 6.98 0.76
C TRP A 13 -10.58 7.15 0.20
N PHE A 14 -9.54 6.85 0.97
CA PHE A 14 -8.16 6.95 0.51
C PHE A 14 -7.87 5.84 -0.52
N PHE A 15 -8.30 4.62 -0.21
CA PHE A 15 -8.13 3.47 -1.10
C PHE A 15 -8.84 3.67 -2.44
N ARG A 16 -10.06 4.21 -2.45
CA ARG A 16 -10.77 4.54 -3.70
C ARG A 16 -10.08 5.60 -4.54
N TRP A 17 -9.41 6.58 -3.91
CA TRP A 17 -8.60 7.53 -4.65
C TRP A 17 -7.39 6.85 -5.31
N LEU A 18 -6.76 5.88 -4.63
CA LEU A 18 -5.70 5.07 -5.24
C LEU A 18 -6.24 4.27 -6.44
N GLU A 19 -7.40 3.62 -6.31
CA GLU A 19 -8.01 2.89 -7.44
C GLU A 19 -8.35 3.81 -8.62
N ALA A 20 -8.88 5.01 -8.34
CA ALA A 20 -9.15 5.99 -9.39
C ALA A 20 -7.89 6.44 -10.12
N ARG A 21 -6.73 6.39 -9.46
CA ARG A 21 -5.43 6.79 -10.03
C ARG A 21 -4.70 5.64 -10.71
N PHE A 22 -4.73 4.45 -10.12
CA PHE A 22 -3.88 3.31 -10.49
C PHE A 22 -4.67 2.11 -11.02
N ALA A 23 -5.98 2.28 -11.26
CA ALA A 23 -6.93 1.23 -11.61
C ALA A 23 -7.12 0.20 -10.49
N TRP A 24 -7.78 -0.92 -10.84
CA TRP A 24 -8.14 -1.97 -9.90
C TRP A 24 -6.92 -2.65 -9.29
N PHE A 25 -6.82 -2.65 -7.95
CA PHE A 25 -5.93 -3.56 -7.22
C PHE A 25 -6.52 -4.96 -7.16
N HIS A 26 -5.74 -5.97 -7.51
CA HIS A 26 -6.13 -7.37 -7.41
C HIS A 26 -6.07 -7.85 -5.96
N PHE A 27 -4.99 -7.47 -5.26
CA PHE A 27 -4.72 -7.88 -3.88
C PHE A 27 -4.59 -6.70 -2.92
N ASP A 28 -5.10 -6.89 -1.69
CA ASP A 28 -4.63 -6.18 -0.50
C ASP A 28 -3.46 -6.97 0.11
N GLY A 29 -2.25 -6.46 -0.04
CA GLY A 29 -0.98 -7.16 0.19
C GLY A 29 -0.56 -7.25 1.66
N CYS A 30 -1.26 -6.59 2.59
CA CYS A 30 -0.94 -6.64 4.02
C CYS A 30 -2.24 -6.56 4.85
N ALA A 31 -3.02 -7.64 4.81
CA ALA A 31 -4.33 -7.65 5.45
C ALA A 31 -4.68 -9.00 6.10
N ASN A 32 -5.81 -9.01 6.79
CA ASN A 32 -6.50 -10.17 7.29
C ASN A 32 -7.99 -10.03 6.97
N ALA A 33 -8.78 -11.06 7.32
CA ALA A 33 -10.22 -11.08 7.07
C ALA A 33 -10.99 -9.88 7.68
N GLN A 34 -10.47 -9.23 8.72
CA GLN A 34 -11.14 -8.12 9.40
C GLN A 34 -10.79 -6.75 8.79
N ASN A 35 -9.60 -6.58 8.24
CA ASN A 35 -9.11 -5.29 7.75
C ASN A 35 -8.88 -5.23 6.23
N THR A 36 -9.05 -6.32 5.49
CA THR A 36 -8.89 -6.29 4.04
C THR A 36 -9.80 -5.28 3.35
N LEU A 37 -9.27 -4.64 2.30
CA LEU A 37 -9.99 -3.79 1.36
C LEU A 37 -10.37 -4.52 0.07
N ARG A 38 -10.03 -5.80 -0.05
CA ARG A 38 -10.27 -6.66 -1.21
C ARG A 38 -10.82 -8.04 -0.84
N PRO A 39 -11.57 -8.68 -1.75
CA PRO A 39 -11.93 -10.09 -1.60
C PRO A 39 -10.70 -11.00 -1.51
N GLU A 40 -9.65 -10.65 -2.25
CA GLU A 40 -8.37 -11.37 -2.25
C GLU A 40 -7.31 -10.55 -1.52
N TRP A 41 -6.64 -11.17 -0.56
CA TRP A 41 -5.61 -10.53 0.24
C TRP A 41 -4.44 -11.46 0.53
N ILE A 42 -3.32 -10.85 0.89
CA ILE A 42 -2.10 -11.50 1.34
C ILE A 42 -1.94 -11.20 2.83
N GLY A 43 -1.80 -12.27 3.61
CA GLY A 43 -1.73 -12.26 5.07
C GLY A 43 -2.63 -13.31 5.68
N ASP A 44 -2.83 -13.24 7.00
CA ASP A 44 -3.53 -14.27 7.77
C ASP A 44 -4.93 -14.58 7.20
N GLY A 45 -5.17 -15.86 6.91
CA GLY A 45 -6.40 -16.38 6.31
C GLY A 45 -6.65 -16.02 4.85
N GLY A 46 -5.71 -15.38 4.16
CA GLY A 46 -5.84 -14.91 2.78
C GLY A 46 -5.46 -15.95 1.72
N CYS A 47 -5.42 -15.50 0.46
CA CYS A 47 -5.03 -16.30 -0.69
C CYS A 47 -3.57 -16.77 -0.58
N PHE A 48 -2.72 -15.89 -0.03
CA PHE A 48 -1.33 -16.17 0.29
C PHE A 48 -1.07 -15.78 1.75
N PRO A 49 -0.32 -16.59 2.52
CA PRO A 49 -0.23 -16.41 3.97
C PRO A 49 0.65 -15.23 4.40
N ASP A 50 1.63 -14.82 3.58
CA ASP A 50 2.57 -13.75 3.93
C ASP A 50 3.08 -13.03 2.66
N PHE A 51 3.13 -11.70 2.72
CA PHE A 51 3.69 -10.87 1.66
C PHE A 51 5.19 -11.10 1.50
N LEU A 52 5.88 -11.42 2.59
CA LEU A 52 7.32 -11.63 2.62
C LEU A 52 7.74 -13.06 2.27
N ALA A 53 6.79 -13.92 1.88
CA ALA A 53 7.08 -15.30 1.49
C ALA A 53 7.98 -15.34 0.24
N ASP A 54 8.99 -16.22 0.26
CA ASP A 54 9.96 -16.36 -0.83
C ASP A 54 9.32 -16.89 -2.13
N ASP A 55 8.26 -17.70 -2.01
CA ASP A 55 7.51 -18.32 -3.10
C ASP A 55 6.37 -17.45 -3.65
N LEU A 56 6.13 -16.26 -3.08
CA LEU A 56 5.02 -15.40 -3.48
C LEU A 56 5.04 -15.06 -4.98
N ILE A 57 6.22 -14.79 -5.55
CA ILE A 57 6.36 -14.45 -6.98
C ILE A 57 5.96 -15.64 -7.87
N GLU A 58 6.37 -16.86 -7.48
CA GLU A 58 6.02 -18.08 -8.22
C GLU A 58 4.51 -18.34 -8.13
N ASN A 59 3.93 -18.18 -6.94
CA ASN A 59 2.49 -18.34 -6.72
C ASN A 59 1.64 -17.32 -7.49
N LEU A 60 2.12 -16.08 -7.66
CA LEU A 60 1.43 -15.05 -8.45
C LEU A 60 1.46 -15.34 -9.96
N LEU A 61 2.41 -16.14 -10.45
CA LEU A 61 2.44 -16.55 -11.85
C LEU A 61 1.22 -17.42 -12.21
N ASP A 62 0.80 -18.30 -11.30
CA ASP A 62 -0.41 -19.12 -11.49
C ASP A 62 -1.66 -18.24 -11.57
N VAL A 63 -1.73 -17.17 -10.75
CA VAL A 63 -2.81 -16.18 -10.79
C VAL A 63 -2.82 -15.41 -12.12
N VAL A 64 -1.65 -15.02 -12.63
CA VAL A 64 -1.54 -14.37 -13.95
C VAL A 64 -2.11 -15.28 -15.04
N VAL A 65 -1.83 -16.58 -14.98
CA VAL A 65 -2.35 -17.56 -15.95
C VAL A 65 -3.87 -17.72 -15.80
N GLU A 66 -4.38 -17.80 -14.59
CA GLU A 66 -5.82 -17.93 -14.30
C GLU A 66 -6.62 -16.72 -14.80
N TYR A 67 -6.13 -15.52 -14.53
CA TYR A 67 -6.81 -14.28 -14.91
C TYR A 67 -6.55 -13.86 -16.35
N GLY A 68 -5.44 -14.31 -16.94
CA GLY A 68 -4.97 -13.82 -18.24
C GLY A 68 -4.58 -12.33 -18.22
N GLU A 69 -4.20 -11.80 -17.05
CA GLU A 69 -3.86 -10.39 -16.84
C GLU A 69 -2.48 -10.22 -16.18
N CYS A 70 -1.68 -9.32 -16.75
CA CYS A 70 -0.42 -8.85 -16.18
C CYS A 70 -0.22 -7.37 -16.60
N PRO A 71 0.22 -6.45 -15.71
CA PRO A 71 0.63 -6.69 -14.31
C PRO A 71 -0.56 -6.92 -13.37
N LEU A 72 -0.43 -7.89 -12.45
CA LEU A 72 -1.22 -7.85 -11.22
C LEU A 72 -0.86 -6.59 -10.42
N ARG A 73 -1.88 -5.97 -9.84
CA ARG A 73 -1.78 -4.72 -9.06
C ARG A 73 -1.99 -5.00 -7.59
N ILE A 74 -1.03 -4.64 -6.75
CA ILE A 74 -1.03 -4.99 -5.32
C ILE A 74 -0.95 -3.71 -4.50
N TYR A 75 -1.93 -3.48 -3.63
CA TYR A 75 -1.88 -2.42 -2.63
C TYR A 75 -1.20 -2.94 -1.36
N VAL A 76 -0.36 -2.16 -0.69
CA VAL A 76 0.36 -2.60 0.50
C VAL A 76 0.34 -1.49 1.56
N ASN A 77 -0.28 -1.78 2.71
CA ASN A 77 -0.17 -0.95 3.91
C ASN A 77 0.53 -1.78 5.01
N PRO A 78 1.87 -1.87 4.99
CA PRO A 78 2.60 -2.80 5.85
C PRO A 78 2.61 -2.33 7.32
N PRO A 79 3.01 -3.19 8.27
CA PRO A 79 3.41 -2.77 9.60
C PRO A 79 4.51 -1.67 9.55
N TYR A 80 4.27 -0.54 10.22
CA TYR A 80 5.20 0.61 10.13
C TYR A 80 6.41 0.50 11.05
N SER A 81 6.41 -0.49 11.94
CA SER A 81 7.53 -0.81 12.83
C SER A 81 8.80 -1.18 12.05
N ASN A 82 8.67 -1.88 10.92
CA ASN A 82 9.79 -2.20 10.03
C ASN A 82 9.34 -2.39 8.56
N VAL A 83 9.39 -1.31 7.79
CA VAL A 83 8.94 -1.31 6.38
C VAL A 83 9.98 -1.85 5.39
N THR A 84 11.23 -2.06 5.82
CA THR A 84 12.34 -2.40 4.91
C THR A 84 12.15 -3.73 4.16
N PRO A 85 11.74 -4.84 4.81
CA PRO A 85 11.49 -6.11 4.10
C PRO A 85 10.39 -5.97 3.05
N PHE A 86 9.31 -5.24 3.36
CA PHE A 86 8.19 -4.99 2.46
C PHE A 86 8.61 -4.19 1.23
N LEU A 87 9.43 -3.15 1.41
CA LEU A 87 9.99 -2.37 0.29
C LEU A 87 10.86 -3.21 -0.64
N LYS A 88 11.71 -4.08 -0.07
CA LYS A 88 12.53 -5.00 -0.87
C LYS A 88 11.67 -5.99 -1.65
N GLN A 89 10.63 -6.52 -1.02
CA GLN A 89 9.71 -7.44 -1.66
C GLN A 89 8.87 -6.76 -2.74
N ALA A 90 8.38 -5.53 -2.50
CA ALA A 90 7.70 -4.72 -3.51
C ALA A 90 8.59 -4.49 -4.74
N LYS A 91 9.89 -4.21 -4.54
CA LYS A 91 10.84 -4.11 -5.65
C LYS A 91 11.03 -5.43 -6.40
N LYS A 92 11.15 -6.57 -5.70
CA LYS A 92 11.23 -7.89 -6.35
C LYS A 92 9.97 -8.21 -7.17
N LEU A 93 8.78 -7.91 -6.64
CA LEU A 93 7.50 -8.07 -7.35
C LEU A 93 7.46 -7.18 -8.60
N CYS A 94 7.95 -5.94 -8.49
CA CYS A 94 8.10 -5.03 -9.63
C CYS A 94 9.08 -5.56 -10.67
N ASP A 95 10.21 -6.11 -10.25
CA ASP A 95 11.19 -6.74 -11.16
C ASP A 95 10.64 -8.00 -11.85
N ALA A 96 9.66 -8.67 -11.22
CA ALA A 96 8.89 -9.76 -11.80
C ALA A 96 7.72 -9.29 -12.69
N GLY A 97 7.54 -7.98 -12.88
CA GLY A 97 6.54 -7.42 -13.77
C GLY A 97 5.20 -7.07 -13.13
N HIS A 98 5.10 -7.01 -11.79
CA HIS A 98 3.87 -6.61 -11.08
C HIS A 98 3.89 -5.14 -10.65
N PHE A 99 2.72 -4.53 -10.52
CA PHE A 99 2.58 -3.13 -10.11
C PHE A 99 2.23 -3.04 -8.63
N VAL A 100 3.07 -2.36 -7.84
CA VAL A 100 2.91 -2.31 -6.37
C VAL A 100 2.74 -0.88 -5.89
N VAL A 101 1.69 -0.63 -5.09
CA VAL A 101 1.42 0.67 -4.47
C VAL A 101 1.45 0.53 -2.97
N MET A 102 2.35 1.24 -2.31
CA MET A 102 2.53 1.20 -0.86
C MET A 102 2.07 2.50 -0.19
N LEU A 103 1.40 2.40 0.95
CA LEU A 103 1.11 3.54 1.84
C LEU A 103 2.07 3.51 3.02
N LEU A 104 2.87 4.58 3.17
CA LEU A 104 3.90 4.68 4.21
C LEU A 104 3.83 6.02 4.96
N ASN A 105 4.45 6.06 6.13
CA ASN A 105 4.78 7.34 6.77
C ASN A 105 5.75 8.14 5.89
N ASN A 106 5.51 9.44 5.77
CA ASN A 106 6.39 10.37 5.08
C ASN A 106 7.62 10.68 5.96
N ASP A 107 8.63 9.81 5.89
CA ASP A 107 9.87 9.90 6.68
C ASP A 107 11.11 9.79 5.78
N LYS A 108 11.31 10.82 4.95
CA LYS A 108 12.34 10.85 3.90
C LYS A 108 13.78 10.87 4.41
N SER A 109 13.99 11.22 5.68
CA SER A 109 15.32 11.22 6.31
C SER A 109 15.84 9.84 6.69
N THR A 110 14.99 8.82 6.64
CA THR A 110 15.35 7.47 7.08
C THR A 110 16.23 6.73 6.08
N LYS A 111 17.03 5.78 6.56
CA LYS A 111 17.84 4.91 5.70
C LYS A 111 16.99 4.07 4.74
N TRP A 112 15.83 3.58 5.19
CA TRP A 112 14.96 2.78 4.31
C TRP A 112 14.44 3.62 3.14
N TYR A 113 14.13 4.90 3.35
CA TYR A 113 13.70 5.77 2.26
C TYR A 113 14.83 5.99 1.26
N GLN A 114 16.01 6.37 1.75
CA GLN A 114 17.17 6.66 0.90
C GLN A 114 17.64 5.43 0.12
N ASN A 115 17.56 4.23 0.72
CA ASN A 115 18.10 3.01 0.12
C ASN A 115 17.09 2.21 -0.71
N HIS A 116 15.79 2.39 -0.47
CA HIS A 116 14.76 1.51 -1.03
C HIS A 116 13.56 2.25 -1.64
N VAL A 117 13.53 3.59 -1.60
CA VAL A 117 12.46 4.40 -2.21
C VAL A 117 13.04 5.42 -3.18
N HIS A 118 13.96 6.28 -2.72
CA HIS A 118 14.52 7.33 -3.56
C HIS A 118 15.34 6.72 -4.71
N ASN A 119 14.95 7.01 -5.96
CA ASN A 119 15.54 6.42 -7.18
C ASN A 119 15.48 4.88 -7.25
N VAL A 120 14.61 4.24 -6.45
CA VAL A 120 14.37 2.78 -6.47
C VAL A 120 12.91 2.48 -6.79
N ALA A 121 11.99 3.25 -6.22
CA ALA A 121 10.60 3.29 -6.65
C ALA A 121 10.45 4.17 -7.90
N SER A 122 9.33 4.08 -8.59
CA SER A 122 9.04 4.87 -9.79
C SER A 122 8.36 6.21 -9.45
N GLU A 123 7.50 6.23 -8.43
CA GLU A 123 6.81 7.45 -7.99
C GLU A 123 6.71 7.55 -6.47
N VAL A 124 6.86 8.77 -5.94
CA VAL A 124 6.47 9.14 -4.57
C VAL A 124 5.46 10.28 -4.62
N ILE A 125 4.32 10.10 -3.96
CA ILE A 125 3.26 11.10 -3.86
C ILE A 125 3.09 11.51 -2.40
N ASP A 126 3.50 12.74 -2.07
CA ASP A 126 3.28 13.30 -0.74
C ASP A 126 1.83 13.73 -0.55
N ILE A 127 1.20 13.32 0.56
CA ILE A 127 -0.11 13.83 0.96
C ILE A 127 0.08 15.12 1.75
N THR A 128 -0.47 16.23 1.26
CA THR A 128 -0.34 17.57 1.85
C THR A 128 -1.67 18.08 2.40
N GLY A 129 -1.64 19.12 3.24
CA GLY A 129 -2.85 19.74 3.79
C GLY A 129 -3.58 18.92 4.87
N GLY A 130 -2.96 17.87 5.41
CA GLY A 130 -3.50 17.10 6.53
C GLY A 130 -2.82 15.74 6.70
N ARG A 131 -3.47 14.85 7.44
CA ARG A 131 -3.02 13.47 7.70
C ARG A 131 -4.18 12.51 7.51
N ILE A 132 -3.85 11.27 7.16
CA ILE A 132 -4.81 10.18 7.04
C ILE A 132 -5.07 9.63 8.45
N ASN A 133 -6.31 9.65 8.89
CA ASN A 133 -6.71 8.96 10.12
C ASN A 133 -7.11 7.54 9.76
N PHE A 134 -6.33 6.55 10.19
CA PHE A 134 -6.63 5.15 9.93
C PHE A 134 -7.85 4.67 10.74
N ILE A 135 -8.48 3.60 10.28
CA ILE A 135 -9.65 3.02 10.92
C ILE A 135 -9.22 2.09 12.04
N HIS A 136 -9.70 2.37 13.25
CA HIS A 136 -9.43 1.56 14.43
C HIS A 136 -10.16 0.21 14.31
N PRO A 137 -9.49 -0.93 14.51
CA PRO A 137 -10.04 -2.27 14.25
C PRO A 137 -11.23 -2.61 15.18
N VAL A 138 -11.21 -2.14 16.43
CA VAL A 138 -12.30 -2.39 17.39
C VAL A 138 -13.50 -1.45 17.21
N SER A 139 -13.29 -0.13 17.11
CA SER A 139 -14.39 0.83 17.04
C SER A 139 -14.93 1.08 15.63
N GLY A 140 -14.17 0.72 14.59
CA GLY A 140 -14.51 1.02 13.20
C GLY A 140 -14.46 2.50 12.83
N ALA A 141 -14.03 3.37 13.74
CA ALA A 141 -13.95 4.81 13.54
C ALA A 141 -12.54 5.25 13.12
N GLU A 142 -12.45 6.40 12.45
CA GLU A 142 -11.16 7.07 12.23
C GLU A 142 -10.49 7.40 13.57
N ALA A 143 -9.27 6.90 13.75
CA ALA A 143 -8.52 7.18 14.96
C ALA A 143 -7.93 8.58 14.95
N LYS A 144 -8.11 9.26 16.08
CA LYS A 144 -7.61 10.62 16.28
C LYS A 144 -6.15 10.56 16.73
N GLY A 145 -5.40 11.60 16.37
CA GLY A 145 -4.05 11.81 16.89
C GLY A 145 -2.92 11.20 16.07
N ASN A 146 -3.16 10.80 14.81
CA ASN A 146 -2.05 10.50 13.91
C ASN A 146 -1.18 11.76 13.74
N SER A 147 0.08 11.66 14.14
CA SER A 147 1.05 12.77 14.09
C SER A 147 1.95 12.74 12.87
N LYS A 148 1.97 11.62 12.13
CA LYS A 148 2.83 11.43 10.96
C LYS A 148 2.10 11.88 9.70
N GLY A 149 2.82 12.49 8.76
CA GLY A 149 2.35 12.64 7.39
C GLY A 149 2.43 11.31 6.65
N GLN A 150 1.66 11.17 5.57
CA GLN A 150 1.65 9.96 4.74
C GLN A 150 2.17 10.27 3.34
N MET A 151 2.72 9.25 2.69
CA MET A 151 3.07 9.27 1.27
C MET A 151 2.70 7.95 0.63
N VAL A 152 2.42 8.01 -0.68
CA VAL A 152 2.27 6.84 -1.53
C VAL A 152 3.60 6.58 -2.21
N VAL A 153 4.05 5.33 -2.23
CA VAL A 153 5.23 4.88 -2.96
C VAL A 153 4.77 3.88 -4.01
N VAL A 154 5.16 4.09 -5.27
CA VAL A 154 4.73 3.27 -6.40
C VAL A 154 5.94 2.61 -7.03
N PHE A 155 5.85 1.29 -7.22
CA PHE A 155 6.75 0.51 -8.04
C PHE A 155 5.98 0.10 -9.30
N ASP A 156 6.30 0.77 -10.40
CA ASP A 156 5.70 0.57 -11.71
C ASP A 156 6.70 -0.20 -12.60
N PRO A 157 6.40 -1.43 -13.04
CA PRO A 157 7.30 -2.25 -13.86
C PRO A 157 7.52 -1.69 -15.27
N THR A 158 6.77 -0.65 -15.66
CA THR A 158 6.85 -0.02 -16.98
C THR A 158 7.68 1.27 -16.99
N MET A 159 8.22 1.68 -15.85
CA MET A 159 8.97 2.94 -15.68
C MET A 159 10.35 2.69 -15.09
N ASP A 160 11.35 3.44 -15.58
CA ASP A 160 12.73 3.45 -15.08
C ASP A 160 13.15 4.80 -14.47
N ASP A 161 12.26 5.80 -14.51
CA ASP A 161 12.47 7.11 -13.90
C ASP A 161 11.93 7.18 -12.47
N PHE A 162 12.35 8.22 -11.73
CA PHE A 162 11.87 8.52 -10.39
C PHE A 162 11.21 9.88 -10.37
N VAL A 163 9.92 9.91 -10.05
CA VAL A 163 9.15 11.14 -9.97
C VAL A 163 8.65 11.40 -8.55
N GLN A 164 8.76 12.65 -8.11
CA GLN A 164 8.14 13.12 -6.87
C GLN A 164 7.03 14.12 -7.18
N ARG A 165 5.86 13.89 -6.58
CA ARG A 165 4.70 14.78 -6.68
C ARG A 165 4.06 14.97 -5.32
N SER A 166 3.12 15.90 -5.24
CA SER A 166 2.28 16.06 -4.07
C SER A 166 0.81 16.18 -4.48
N VAL A 167 -0.09 15.82 -3.56
CA VAL A 167 -1.53 15.94 -3.71
C VAL A 167 -2.15 16.40 -2.41
N SER A 168 -3.14 17.29 -2.47
CA SER A 168 -3.83 17.75 -1.27
C SER A 168 -4.79 16.68 -0.73
N LEU A 169 -4.85 16.54 0.59
CA LEU A 169 -5.79 15.65 1.27
C LEU A 169 -7.25 15.98 0.91
N GLU A 170 -7.54 17.27 0.67
CA GLU A 170 -8.86 17.71 0.19
C GLU A 170 -9.23 17.06 -1.14
N LEU A 171 -8.33 17.07 -2.13
CA LEU A 171 -8.57 16.44 -3.42
C LEU A 171 -8.72 14.93 -3.29
N VAL A 172 -7.85 14.31 -2.49
CA VAL A 172 -7.93 12.87 -2.20
C VAL A 172 -9.28 12.50 -1.59
N LYS A 173 -9.74 13.25 -0.57
CA LYS A 173 -11.05 13.04 0.06
C LYS A 173 -12.20 13.24 -0.92
N ARG A 174 -12.14 14.28 -1.76
CA ARG A 174 -13.17 14.57 -2.76
C ARG A 174 -13.31 13.43 -3.78
N ILE A 175 -12.20 12.99 -4.38
CA ILE A 175 -12.19 11.90 -5.37
C ILE A 175 -12.56 10.56 -4.70
N GLY A 176 -12.09 10.33 -3.48
CA GLY A 176 -12.38 9.15 -2.69
C GLY A 176 -13.82 9.02 -2.18
N GLY A 177 -14.62 10.08 -2.33
CA GLY A 177 -16.01 10.11 -1.85
C GLY A 177 -16.13 10.19 -0.33
N TYR A 178 -15.22 10.89 0.35
CA TYR A 178 -15.32 11.18 1.78
C TYR A 178 -16.61 11.96 2.06
N LYS A 179 -17.46 11.41 2.95
CA LYS A 179 -18.64 12.09 3.47
C LYS A 179 -18.27 12.61 4.86
N ALA A 180 -18.28 13.93 5.01
CA ALA A 180 -18.01 14.61 6.28
C ALA A 180 -19.09 14.32 7.32
#